data_AF-A0A4U5WDW4-F1
#
_entry.id   AF-A0A4U5WDW4-F1
#
_cell.length_a   1.000
_cell.length_b   1.000
_cell.length_c   1.000
_cell.angle_alpha   90.00
_cell.angle_beta   90.00
_cell.angle_gamma   90.00
#
_symmetry.space_group_name_H-M   'P 1'
#
loop_
_entity.id
_entity.type
_entity.pdbx_description
1 polymer ?
#
loop_
_entity_poly.entity_id
_entity_poly.type
_entity_poly.pdbx_seq_one_letter_code
_entity_poly.pdbx_strand_id
1 'polypeptide(L)'
;MLRRTGIIGTLMGLLALLLWTPAAVAAPAAPAAFTRSAASAASGCGVLAPGASAAAERAIAAACAQVDAGTWYTWGGGHGAQPGATYGQVDPTDPASEHDPERLGFDCSGLVRYAYAQAAGSDILNGDASRQYYTVRAAARFTAAQGTAPLLPGDLLAYGTSADLHHIAIYLGAGKMVEAKQSGTHLMVSDVRLGDDYFGAVHVNTGAVTEHVFETWGTGVWTKQAPSVAAGRVYAFPGPTTIRVECQKHAEVVTSDGYTNDAWAYLPGDKAWMTNIYIQGPSWLDGVPTCP
;
A
#
# COMPACT_ATOMS: atom_id res chain seq x y z
N MET A 1 63.57 23.75 74.59
CA MET A 1 63.99 25.16 74.53
C MET A 1 64.48 25.45 73.12
N LEU A 2 63.85 26.43 72.46
CA LEU A 2 63.89 26.66 71.01
C LEU A 2 65.31 26.81 70.45
N ARG A 3 65.58 26.10 69.35
CA ARG A 3 66.72 26.32 68.46
C ARG A 3 66.24 26.47 67.02
N ARG A 4 66.61 27.61 66.44
CA ARG A 4 67.24 27.81 65.11
C ARG A 4 66.47 27.49 63.81
N THR A 5 66.22 28.58 63.09
CA THR A 5 66.55 28.87 61.66
C THR A 5 66.34 27.84 60.56
N GLY A 6 65.63 28.31 59.52
CA GLY A 6 65.66 27.89 58.11
C GLY A 6 64.29 28.15 57.48
N ILE A 7 64.05 28.29 56.18
CA ILE A 7 64.83 28.36 54.94
C ILE A 7 63.82 28.85 53.88
N ILE A 8 64.35 29.43 52.81
CA ILE A 8 63.71 29.85 51.56
C ILE A 8 62.71 28.83 51.00
N GLY A 9 61.57 29.30 50.50
CA GLY A 9 60.60 28.49 49.74
C GLY A 9 59.79 29.35 48.77
N THR A 10 60.26 29.42 47.52
CA THR A 10 59.56 29.95 46.34
C THR A 10 58.27 29.17 46.05
N LEU A 11 57.11 29.83 46.05
CA LEU A 11 55.86 29.29 45.52
C LEU A 11 55.82 29.47 43.99
N MET A 12 55.89 28.37 43.24
CA MET A 12 55.47 28.32 41.84
C MET A 12 53.94 28.39 41.76
N GLY A 13 53.41 29.44 41.14
CA GLY A 13 52.01 29.49 40.71
C GLY A 13 51.80 28.61 39.48
N LEU A 14 51.01 27.55 39.61
CA LEU A 14 50.49 26.77 38.48
C LEU A 14 49.31 27.52 37.86
N LEU A 15 49.51 28.06 36.66
CA LEU A 15 48.46 28.65 35.82
C LEU A 15 47.78 27.51 35.03
N ALA A 16 46.56 27.14 35.39
CA ALA A 16 45.73 26.22 34.61
C ALA A 16 45.11 26.95 33.42
N LEU A 17 45.65 26.75 32.22
CA LEU A 17 45.06 27.19 30.95
C LEU A 17 43.90 26.24 30.59
N LEU A 18 42.67 26.68 30.86
CA LEU A 18 41.45 26.08 30.31
C LEU A 18 41.38 26.40 28.81
N LEU A 19 41.69 25.42 27.97
CA LEU A 19 41.46 25.48 26.53
C LEU A 19 39.97 25.36 26.25
N TRP A 20 39.30 26.49 26.04
CA TRP A 20 37.95 26.53 25.48
C TRP A 20 38.06 26.26 23.98
N THR A 21 37.67 25.07 23.54
CA THR A 21 37.46 24.78 22.12
C THR A 21 36.07 25.24 21.72
N PRO A 22 35.91 26.08 20.68
CA PRO A 22 34.58 26.37 20.16
C PRO A 22 34.04 25.10 19.50
N ALA A 23 32.90 24.60 20.00
CA ALA A 23 32.14 23.57 19.33
C ALA A 23 31.69 24.12 17.97
N ALA A 24 32.21 23.54 16.89
CA ALA A 24 31.71 23.82 15.55
C ALA A 24 30.25 23.37 15.48
N VAL A 25 29.33 24.32 15.36
CA VAL A 25 27.93 24.03 15.06
C VAL A 25 27.90 23.46 13.65
N ALA A 26 27.69 22.14 13.55
CA ALA A 26 27.49 21.49 12.27
C ALA A 26 26.21 22.05 11.63
N ALA A 27 26.35 22.57 10.41
CA ALA A 27 25.20 22.97 9.60
C ALA A 27 24.29 21.75 9.37
N PRO A 28 22.95 21.92 9.32
CA PRO A 28 22.05 20.84 8.97
C PRO A 28 22.41 20.35 7.55
N ALA A 29 22.68 19.06 7.42
CA ALA A 29 22.90 18.44 6.13
C ALA A 29 21.64 18.65 5.27
N ALA A 30 21.84 19.16 4.05
CA ALA A 30 20.78 19.20 3.05
C ALA A 30 20.23 17.76 2.86
N PRO A 31 18.92 17.57 2.65
CA PRO A 31 18.39 16.25 2.34
C PRO A 31 19.15 15.71 1.12
N ALA A 32 19.71 14.52 1.26
CA ALA A 32 20.37 13.85 0.15
C ALA A 32 19.35 13.74 -0.99
N ALA A 33 19.61 14.47 -2.08
CA ALA A 33 18.89 14.25 -3.32
C ALA A 33 19.08 12.77 -3.66
N PHE A 34 17.98 12.03 -3.76
CA PHE A 34 17.99 10.67 -4.27
C PHE A 34 18.56 10.73 -5.69
N THR A 35 19.86 10.51 -5.83
CA THR A 35 20.48 10.26 -7.12
C THR A 35 19.94 8.93 -7.59
N ARG A 36 19.13 8.97 -8.65
CA ARG A 36 18.61 7.78 -9.33
C ARG A 36 19.81 6.87 -9.61
N SER A 37 19.88 5.72 -8.93
CA SER A 37 20.94 4.74 -9.17
C SER A 37 20.93 4.37 -10.65
N ALA A 38 22.09 4.33 -11.29
CA ALA A 38 22.22 3.96 -12.70
C ALA A 38 21.63 2.56 -13.02
N ALA A 39 21.43 1.71 -12.01
CA ALA A 39 20.79 0.40 -12.14
C ALA A 39 19.30 0.48 -12.57
N SER A 40 18.53 1.45 -12.03
CA SER A 40 17.11 1.64 -12.38
C SER A 40 16.90 2.02 -13.85
N ALA A 41 17.91 2.61 -14.50
CA ALA A 41 17.82 2.99 -15.90
C ALA A 41 17.97 1.78 -16.85
N ALA A 42 18.63 0.69 -16.41
CA ALA A 42 18.90 -0.47 -17.27
C ALA A 42 17.71 -1.45 -17.37
N SER A 43 16.90 -1.56 -16.31
CA SER A 43 15.70 -2.42 -16.27
C SER A 43 14.43 -1.72 -16.75
N GLY A 44 14.49 -0.40 -16.97
CA GLY A 44 13.29 0.41 -17.24
C GLY A 44 12.32 0.47 -16.05
N CYS A 45 12.75 0.00 -14.86
CA CYS A 45 11.94 -0.03 -13.66
C CYS A 45 12.16 1.23 -12.81
N GLY A 46 11.06 1.90 -12.48
CA GLY A 46 11.06 3.05 -11.59
C GLY A 46 9.78 3.88 -11.75
N VAL A 47 9.78 5.09 -11.23
CA VAL A 47 8.69 6.04 -11.46
C VAL A 47 8.86 6.63 -12.86
N LEU A 48 7.86 6.42 -13.72
CA LEU A 48 7.87 6.75 -15.15
C LEU A 48 6.84 7.83 -15.53
N ALA A 49 6.06 8.33 -14.57
CA ALA A 49 5.18 9.48 -14.75
C ALA A 49 5.19 10.38 -13.50
N PRO A 50 4.79 11.66 -13.61
CA PRO A 50 4.61 12.52 -12.44
C PRO A 50 3.46 12.07 -11.53
N GLY A 51 3.40 12.64 -10.32
CA GLY A 51 2.27 12.47 -9.39
C GLY A 51 2.37 11.30 -8.43
N ALA A 52 3.48 10.56 -8.43
CA ALA A 52 3.78 9.59 -7.40
C ALA A 52 3.86 10.27 -6.02
N SER A 53 3.24 9.67 -5.00
CA SER A 53 3.46 10.09 -3.61
C SER A 53 4.83 9.59 -3.13
N ALA A 54 5.40 10.21 -2.10
CA ALA A 54 6.68 9.74 -1.54
C ALA A 54 6.62 8.27 -1.07
N ALA A 55 5.44 7.79 -0.64
CA ALA A 55 5.25 6.39 -0.29
C ALA A 55 5.23 5.49 -1.53
N ALA A 56 4.53 5.92 -2.60
CA ALA A 56 4.54 5.21 -3.87
C ALA A 56 5.95 5.12 -4.49
N GLU A 57 6.73 6.20 -4.43
CA GLU A 57 8.13 6.21 -4.89
C GLU A 57 8.97 5.16 -4.14
N ARG A 58 8.80 5.05 -2.82
CA ARG A 58 9.48 4.01 -2.01
C ARG A 58 9.01 2.60 -2.34
N ALA A 59 7.71 2.39 -2.54
CA ALA A 59 7.16 1.08 -2.90
C ALA A 59 7.71 0.63 -4.28
N ILE A 60 7.66 1.52 -5.26
CA ILE A 60 8.22 1.28 -6.60
C ILE A 60 9.73 1.00 -6.51
N ALA A 61 10.48 1.79 -5.75
CA ALA A 61 11.92 1.55 -5.58
C ALA A 61 12.22 0.18 -4.97
N ALA A 62 11.44 -0.24 -3.96
CA ALA A 62 11.59 -1.55 -3.34
C ALA A 62 11.27 -2.70 -4.32
N ALA A 63 10.20 -2.59 -5.10
CA ALA A 63 9.85 -3.58 -6.12
C ALA A 63 10.91 -3.65 -7.25
N CYS A 64 11.36 -2.48 -7.74
CA CYS A 64 12.39 -2.42 -8.78
C CYS A 64 13.75 -2.94 -8.33
N ALA A 65 14.11 -2.78 -7.05
CA ALA A 65 15.31 -3.40 -6.51
C ALA A 65 15.27 -4.94 -6.60
N GLN A 66 14.09 -5.55 -6.53
CA GLN A 66 13.92 -7.00 -6.71
C GLN A 66 14.00 -7.40 -8.19
N VAL A 67 13.53 -6.56 -9.11
CA VAL A 67 13.75 -6.74 -10.56
C VAL A 67 15.25 -6.68 -10.87
N ASP A 68 15.95 -5.65 -10.38
CA ASP A 68 17.39 -5.45 -10.60
C ASP A 68 18.23 -6.58 -9.98
N ALA A 69 17.77 -7.17 -8.88
CA ALA A 69 18.41 -8.34 -8.25
C ALA A 69 18.21 -9.65 -9.03
N GLY A 70 17.38 -9.65 -10.07
CA GLY A 70 16.97 -10.87 -10.74
C GLY A 70 16.23 -11.81 -9.78
N THR A 71 15.38 -11.28 -8.91
CA THR A 71 14.58 -12.10 -8.00
C THR A 71 13.61 -12.97 -8.81
N TRP A 72 13.48 -14.24 -8.42
CA TRP A 72 12.57 -15.17 -9.08
C TRP A 72 11.12 -14.88 -8.70
N TYR A 73 10.21 -15.18 -9.63
CA TYR A 73 8.86 -15.55 -9.24
C TYR A 73 8.88 -16.87 -8.47
N THR A 74 8.02 -17.00 -7.47
CA THR A 74 7.69 -18.30 -6.87
C THR A 74 6.27 -18.29 -6.31
N TRP A 75 5.44 -19.28 -6.67
CA TRP A 75 4.04 -19.36 -6.26
C TRP A 75 3.89 -19.45 -4.73
N GLY A 76 3.13 -18.54 -4.11
CA GLY A 76 3.02 -18.41 -2.65
C GLY A 76 4.19 -17.68 -1.99
N GLY A 77 5.18 -17.20 -2.77
CA GLY A 77 6.33 -16.47 -2.28
C GLY A 77 5.95 -15.09 -1.72
N GLY A 78 6.58 -14.66 -0.63
CA GLY A 78 6.30 -13.36 -0.01
C GLY A 78 5.30 -13.39 1.14
N HIS A 79 4.79 -14.58 1.49
CA HIS A 79 3.70 -14.76 2.45
C HIS A 79 4.16 -15.32 3.81
N GLY A 80 5.44 -15.18 4.13
CA GLY A 80 5.98 -15.50 5.46
C GLY A 80 5.42 -14.60 6.58
N ALA A 81 5.80 -14.91 7.83
CA ALA A 81 5.38 -14.15 9.01
C ALA A 81 5.73 -12.65 8.94
N GLN A 82 6.80 -12.31 8.21
CA GLN A 82 7.21 -10.94 7.91
C GLN A 82 7.25 -10.71 6.40
N PRO A 83 6.98 -9.49 5.90
CA PRO A 83 7.11 -9.17 4.49
C PRO A 83 8.55 -9.35 4.00
N GLY A 84 8.73 -10.14 2.95
CA GLY A 84 10.04 -10.46 2.37
C GLY A 84 10.00 -11.74 1.56
N ALA A 85 11.03 -11.99 0.75
CA ALA A 85 11.08 -13.15 -0.13
C ALA A 85 11.03 -14.46 0.67
N THR A 86 10.25 -15.42 0.18
CA THR A 86 10.18 -16.77 0.75
C THR A 86 10.25 -17.80 -0.37
N TYR A 87 10.52 -19.06 -0.02
CA TYR A 87 10.31 -20.15 -0.96
C TYR A 87 8.81 -20.36 -1.16
N GLY A 88 8.43 -20.71 -2.38
CA GLY A 88 7.05 -21.00 -2.74
C GLY A 88 6.73 -22.49 -2.69
N GLN A 89 5.70 -22.87 -3.43
CA GLN A 89 5.18 -24.23 -3.50
C GLN A 89 4.74 -24.54 -4.94
N VAL A 90 4.62 -25.83 -5.28
CA VAL A 90 4.08 -26.22 -6.58
C VAL A 90 2.59 -25.87 -6.63
N ASP A 91 2.20 -25.12 -7.66
CA ASP A 91 0.81 -24.97 -8.08
C ASP A 91 0.43 -26.18 -8.95
N PRO A 92 -0.48 -27.06 -8.51
CA PRO A 92 -0.89 -28.23 -9.27
C PRO A 92 -1.56 -27.90 -10.61
N THR A 93 -1.96 -26.64 -10.83
CA THR A 93 -2.58 -26.16 -12.06
C THR A 93 -1.60 -25.53 -13.05
N ASP A 94 -0.36 -25.24 -12.63
CA ASP A 94 0.69 -24.65 -13.46
C ASP A 94 1.97 -25.51 -13.43
N PRO A 95 2.25 -26.29 -14.49
CA PRO A 95 3.48 -27.08 -14.59
C PRO A 95 4.77 -26.26 -14.49
N ALA A 96 4.76 -24.97 -14.81
CA ALA A 96 5.94 -24.12 -14.69
C ALA A 96 6.36 -23.85 -13.23
N SER A 97 5.47 -24.16 -12.27
CA SER A 97 5.71 -24.04 -10.83
C SER A 97 6.52 -25.20 -10.23
N GLU A 98 6.91 -26.21 -11.01
CA GLU A 98 7.67 -27.39 -10.53
C GLU A 98 8.88 -27.00 -9.65
N HIS A 99 9.58 -25.93 -10.03
CA HIS A 99 10.78 -25.44 -9.35
C HIS A 99 10.53 -24.30 -8.36
N ASP A 100 9.28 -23.90 -8.13
CA ASP A 100 8.96 -22.82 -7.19
C ASP A 100 9.38 -23.12 -5.74
N PRO A 101 9.28 -24.37 -5.23
CA PRO A 101 9.86 -24.72 -3.92
C PRO A 101 11.37 -24.48 -3.80
N GLU A 102 12.10 -24.39 -4.91
CA GLU A 102 13.56 -24.18 -4.97
C GLU A 102 13.93 -22.71 -5.16
N ARG A 103 12.97 -21.86 -5.49
CA ARG A 103 13.16 -20.44 -5.80
C ARG A 103 12.79 -19.56 -4.61
N LEU A 104 13.76 -18.81 -4.10
CA LEU A 104 13.50 -17.74 -3.14
C LEU A 104 12.99 -16.50 -3.87
N GLY A 105 11.77 -16.05 -3.59
CA GLY A 105 11.17 -14.98 -4.36
C GLY A 105 9.80 -14.52 -3.88
N PHE A 106 9.01 -14.02 -4.82
CA PHE A 106 7.66 -13.50 -4.58
C PHE A 106 6.68 -14.03 -5.61
N ASP A 107 5.42 -14.20 -5.21
CA ASP A 107 4.29 -14.15 -6.15
C ASP A 107 3.81 -12.70 -6.32
N CYS A 108 2.69 -12.50 -7.03
CA CYS A 108 2.17 -11.18 -7.37
C CYS A 108 1.82 -10.35 -6.12
N SER A 109 1.01 -10.90 -5.22
CA SER A 109 0.61 -10.25 -3.97
C SER A 109 1.75 -10.16 -2.96
N GLY A 110 2.66 -11.14 -2.93
CA GLY A 110 3.85 -11.13 -2.09
C GLY A 110 4.78 -9.97 -2.42
N LEU A 111 4.98 -9.67 -3.71
CA LEU A 111 5.76 -8.52 -4.16
C LEU A 111 5.11 -7.20 -3.73
N VAL A 112 3.80 -7.07 -3.93
CA VAL A 112 3.04 -5.88 -3.50
C VAL A 112 3.12 -5.68 -1.99
N ARG A 113 2.90 -6.75 -1.21
CA ARG A 113 2.98 -6.75 0.25
C ARG A 113 4.36 -6.26 0.70
N TYR A 114 5.43 -6.82 0.14
CA TYR A 114 6.80 -6.43 0.45
C TYR A 114 7.05 -4.95 0.12
N ALA A 115 6.74 -4.52 -1.11
CA ALA A 115 6.98 -3.16 -1.58
C ALA A 115 6.29 -2.11 -0.69
N TYR A 116 5.02 -2.32 -0.38
CA TYR A 116 4.26 -1.41 0.46
C TYR A 116 4.64 -1.50 1.95
N ALA A 117 5.11 -2.65 2.43
CA ALA A 117 5.68 -2.74 3.77
C ALA A 117 6.97 -1.93 3.90
N GLN A 118 7.85 -1.95 2.89
CA GLN A 118 9.03 -1.06 2.84
C GLN A 118 8.63 0.41 2.80
N ALA A 119 7.58 0.76 2.05
CA ALA A 119 7.12 2.14 1.93
C ALA A 119 6.48 2.70 3.21
N ALA A 120 5.70 1.88 3.92
CA ALA A 120 4.94 2.26 5.10
C ALA A 120 5.66 1.96 6.43
N GLY A 121 6.72 1.15 6.41
CA GLY A 121 7.43 0.68 7.61
C GLY A 121 6.64 -0.35 8.43
N SER A 122 5.54 -0.89 7.90
CA SER A 122 4.68 -1.88 8.55
C SER A 122 3.90 -2.69 7.51
N ASP A 123 3.48 -3.91 7.86
CA ASP A 123 2.72 -4.78 6.96
C ASP A 123 1.26 -4.33 6.84
N ILE A 124 0.95 -3.56 5.79
CA ILE A 124 -0.35 -2.92 5.58
C ILE A 124 -1.21 -3.60 4.51
N LEU A 125 -0.66 -4.54 3.74
CA LEU A 125 -1.29 -5.19 2.59
C LEU A 125 -1.07 -6.72 2.61
N ASN A 126 -1.21 -7.35 3.77
CA ASN A 126 -1.12 -8.81 3.87
C ASN A 126 -2.35 -9.51 3.24
N GLY A 127 -2.09 -10.57 2.49
CA GLY A 127 -3.08 -11.39 1.78
C GLY A 127 -2.86 -11.47 0.27
N ASP A 128 -3.73 -12.21 -0.39
CA ASP A 128 -3.78 -12.37 -1.85
C ASP A 128 -4.18 -11.08 -2.59
N ALA A 129 -4.16 -11.14 -3.92
CA ALA A 129 -4.52 -10.04 -4.82
C ALA A 129 -5.94 -9.49 -4.56
N SER A 130 -6.91 -10.35 -4.26
CA SER A 130 -8.27 -9.91 -3.92
C SER A 130 -8.25 -9.10 -2.63
N ARG A 131 -7.66 -9.62 -1.55
CA ARG A 131 -7.58 -8.93 -0.27
C ARG A 131 -6.84 -7.58 -0.37
N GLN A 132 -5.80 -7.50 -1.18
CA GLN A 132 -5.05 -6.26 -1.40
C GLN A 132 -5.85 -5.23 -2.20
N TYR A 133 -6.62 -5.65 -3.21
CA TYR A 133 -7.49 -4.75 -3.97
C TYR A 133 -8.69 -4.25 -3.15
N TYR A 134 -9.33 -5.14 -2.40
CA TYR A 134 -10.47 -4.84 -1.53
C TYR A 134 -10.08 -4.20 -0.19
N THR A 135 -8.81 -3.80 -0.04
CA THR A 135 -8.31 -3.21 1.19
C THR A 135 -9.13 -2.01 1.68
N VAL A 136 -9.36 -1.94 2.98
CA VAL A 136 -9.93 -0.76 3.66
C VAL A 136 -9.05 0.48 3.47
N ARG A 137 -7.80 0.29 3.07
CA ARG A 137 -6.83 1.36 2.77
C ARG A 137 -7.02 2.00 1.40
N ALA A 138 -8.05 1.63 0.64
CA ALA A 138 -8.34 2.28 -0.63
C ALA A 138 -8.65 3.78 -0.40
N ALA A 139 -7.82 4.63 -0.97
CA ALA A 139 -8.07 6.07 -1.09
C ALA A 139 -8.94 6.39 -2.31
N ALA A 140 -8.79 5.60 -3.38
CA ALA A 140 -9.65 5.63 -4.56
C ALA A 140 -9.62 4.27 -5.25
N ARG A 141 -10.73 3.87 -5.89
CA ARG A 141 -10.80 2.77 -6.84
C ARG A 141 -11.18 3.29 -8.22
N PHE A 142 -10.65 2.64 -9.23
CA PHE A 142 -10.84 2.98 -10.63
C PHE A 142 -11.32 1.74 -11.38
N THR A 143 -12.35 1.93 -12.19
CA THR A 143 -12.96 0.88 -13.01
C THR A 143 -12.09 0.57 -14.23
N ALA A 144 -12.21 -0.65 -14.77
CA ALA A 144 -11.56 -1.04 -16.02
C ALA A 144 -11.78 -0.03 -17.17
N ALA A 145 -12.99 0.51 -17.29
CA ALA A 145 -13.37 1.47 -18.33
C ALA A 145 -12.58 2.80 -18.27
N GLN A 146 -12.03 3.16 -17.11
CA GLN A 146 -11.19 4.35 -16.97
C GLN A 146 -9.75 4.12 -17.45
N GLY A 147 -9.34 2.85 -17.61
CA GLY A 147 -7.99 2.47 -18.01
C GLY A 147 -6.92 3.09 -17.12
N THR A 148 -5.79 3.48 -17.70
CA THR A 148 -4.69 4.12 -16.96
C THR A 148 -4.81 5.64 -16.81
N ALA A 149 -5.84 6.26 -17.40
CA ALA A 149 -5.95 7.72 -17.45
C ALA A 149 -5.99 8.40 -16.06
N PRO A 150 -6.70 7.87 -15.04
CA PRO A 150 -6.70 8.50 -13.72
C PRO A 150 -5.56 8.02 -12.82
N LEU A 151 -4.73 7.08 -13.28
CA LEU A 151 -3.78 6.38 -12.42
C LEU A 151 -2.50 7.17 -12.20
N LEU A 152 -1.97 7.04 -11.00
CA LEU A 152 -0.69 7.59 -10.59
C LEU A 152 0.30 6.44 -10.31
N PRO A 153 1.61 6.65 -10.54
CA PRO A 153 2.59 5.65 -10.14
C PRO A 153 2.42 5.27 -8.67
N GLY A 154 2.39 3.97 -8.41
CA GLY A 154 2.08 3.36 -7.12
C GLY A 154 0.73 2.66 -7.09
N ASP A 155 -0.23 3.07 -7.92
CA ASP A 155 -1.56 2.43 -7.96
C ASP A 155 -1.43 0.93 -8.25
N LEU A 156 -2.24 0.13 -7.55
CA LEU A 156 -2.24 -1.31 -7.75
C LEU A 156 -3.22 -1.66 -8.87
N LEU A 157 -2.76 -2.38 -9.87
CA LEU A 157 -3.55 -2.88 -10.99
C LEU A 157 -4.01 -4.30 -10.65
N ALA A 158 -5.31 -4.57 -10.70
CA ALA A 158 -5.86 -5.89 -10.43
C ALA A 158 -6.44 -6.55 -11.68
N TYR A 159 -6.32 -7.86 -11.72
CA TYR A 159 -6.72 -8.70 -12.85
C TYR A 159 -7.56 -9.88 -12.37
N GLY A 160 -8.56 -10.26 -13.17
CA GLY A 160 -9.51 -11.32 -12.88
C GLY A 160 -10.95 -10.82 -12.80
N THR A 161 -11.73 -11.45 -11.94
CA THR A 161 -13.15 -11.14 -11.76
C THR A 161 -13.40 -10.53 -10.38
N SER A 162 -14.59 -9.97 -10.16
CA SER A 162 -14.93 -9.46 -8.83
C SER A 162 -14.78 -10.53 -7.74
N ALA A 163 -15.09 -11.79 -8.03
CA ALA A 163 -15.04 -12.88 -7.07
C ALA A 163 -13.63 -13.49 -6.90
N ASP A 164 -12.77 -13.34 -7.90
CA ASP A 164 -11.45 -13.95 -7.95
C ASP A 164 -10.50 -13.05 -8.74
N LEU A 165 -9.80 -12.17 -8.02
CA LEU A 165 -8.69 -11.42 -8.57
C LEU A 165 -7.43 -12.26 -8.40
N HIS A 166 -6.96 -12.84 -9.52
CA HIS A 166 -5.86 -13.79 -9.54
C HIS A 166 -4.49 -13.12 -9.67
N HIS A 167 -4.43 -11.85 -10.07
CA HIS A 167 -3.17 -11.15 -10.23
C HIS A 167 -3.24 -9.67 -9.84
N ILE A 168 -2.13 -9.16 -9.30
CA ILE A 168 -1.96 -7.77 -8.88
C ILE A 168 -0.55 -7.27 -9.19
N ALA A 169 -0.44 -5.99 -9.61
CA ALA A 169 0.82 -5.37 -10.00
C ALA A 169 0.89 -3.91 -9.56
N ILE A 170 2.10 -3.33 -9.51
CA ILE A 170 2.28 -1.90 -9.14
C ILE A 170 2.47 -1.08 -10.43
N TYR A 171 1.61 -0.09 -10.65
CA TYR A 171 1.70 0.82 -11.77
C TYR A 171 2.93 1.72 -11.63
N LEU A 172 3.72 1.83 -12.69
CA LEU A 172 4.93 2.65 -12.73
C LEU A 172 4.68 4.02 -13.36
N GLY A 173 3.52 4.24 -13.98
CA GLY A 173 3.30 5.36 -14.91
C GLY A 173 3.60 4.96 -16.35
N ALA A 174 3.25 5.84 -17.29
CA ALA A 174 3.56 5.69 -18.72
C ALA A 174 3.13 4.34 -19.35
N GLY A 175 2.05 3.75 -18.84
CA GLY A 175 1.53 2.47 -19.34
C GLY A 175 2.39 1.26 -18.96
N LYS A 176 3.27 1.38 -17.96
CA LYS A 176 4.11 0.28 -17.46
C LYS A 176 3.74 -0.13 -16.04
N MET A 177 4.06 -1.36 -15.69
CA MET A 177 3.92 -1.90 -14.33
C MET A 177 5.08 -2.82 -13.96
N VAL A 178 5.38 -2.91 -12.67
CA VAL A 178 6.28 -3.94 -12.12
C VAL A 178 5.45 -5.07 -11.53
N GLU A 179 5.82 -6.31 -11.85
CA GLU A 179 5.05 -7.49 -11.46
C GLU A 179 5.91 -8.74 -11.25
N ALA A 180 5.41 -9.63 -10.39
CA ALA A 180 5.79 -11.04 -10.35
C ALA A 180 4.77 -11.80 -11.20
N LYS A 181 5.04 -11.97 -12.50
CA LYS A 181 4.01 -12.35 -13.46
C LYS A 181 3.55 -13.82 -13.34
N GLN A 182 4.49 -14.76 -13.29
CA GLN A 182 4.19 -16.20 -13.35
C GLN A 182 5.43 -17.05 -13.06
N SER A 183 5.18 -18.32 -12.74
CA SER A 183 6.21 -19.35 -12.53
C SER A 183 7.18 -19.48 -13.70
N GLY A 184 8.43 -19.82 -13.40
CA GLY A 184 9.49 -19.96 -14.41
C GLY A 184 10.09 -18.63 -14.89
N THR A 185 9.67 -17.49 -14.34
CA THR A 185 10.18 -16.17 -14.73
C THR A 185 10.82 -15.43 -13.56
N HIS A 186 11.62 -14.40 -13.86
CA HIS A 186 12.05 -13.42 -12.88
C HIS A 186 11.03 -12.28 -12.79
N LEU A 187 11.08 -11.51 -11.70
CA LEU A 187 10.32 -10.27 -11.61
C LEU A 187 10.67 -9.33 -12.77
N MET A 188 9.68 -8.59 -13.28
CA MET A 188 9.85 -7.86 -14.52
C MET A 188 9.04 -6.56 -14.57
N VAL A 189 9.39 -5.71 -15.55
CA VAL A 189 8.55 -4.61 -16.00
C VAL A 189 7.80 -5.04 -17.25
N SER A 190 6.49 -4.81 -17.25
CA SER A 190 5.60 -5.13 -18.37
C SER A 190 4.83 -3.90 -18.84
N ASP A 191 4.33 -3.96 -20.07
CA ASP A 191 3.21 -3.12 -20.49
C ASP A 191 1.95 -3.46 -19.70
N VAL A 192 1.20 -2.43 -19.29
CA VAL A 192 -0.11 -2.60 -18.65
C VAL A 192 -1.06 -3.27 -19.63
N ARG A 193 -1.74 -4.30 -19.17
CA ARG A 193 -2.74 -5.04 -19.94
C ARG A 193 -4.12 -4.47 -19.60
N LEU A 194 -4.86 -3.98 -20.60
CA LEU A 194 -6.21 -3.40 -20.43
C LEU A 194 -7.30 -4.22 -21.15
N GLY A 195 -7.05 -5.52 -21.36
CA GLY A 195 -8.04 -6.43 -21.96
C GLY A 195 -9.14 -6.83 -20.96
N ASP A 196 -9.97 -7.80 -21.34
CA ASP A 196 -11.14 -8.24 -20.55
C ASP A 196 -10.81 -8.74 -19.13
N ASP A 197 -9.55 -9.14 -18.92
CA ASP A 197 -9.03 -9.58 -17.62
C ASP A 197 -8.64 -8.42 -16.70
N TYR A 198 -8.50 -7.19 -17.21
CA TYR A 198 -8.22 -6.02 -16.39
C TYR A 198 -9.47 -5.62 -15.61
N PHE A 199 -9.41 -5.77 -14.29
CA PHE A 199 -10.54 -5.49 -13.43
C PHE A 199 -10.65 -4.02 -13.03
N GLY A 200 -9.50 -3.40 -12.75
CA GLY A 200 -9.42 -2.01 -12.29
C GLY A 200 -8.15 -1.72 -11.52
N ALA A 201 -8.15 -0.62 -10.80
CA ALA A 201 -7.02 -0.21 -9.98
C ALA A 201 -7.44 0.38 -8.64
N VAL A 202 -6.53 0.33 -7.66
CA VAL A 202 -6.71 0.96 -6.34
C VAL A 202 -5.52 1.86 -6.00
N HIS A 203 -5.83 3.09 -5.59
CA HIS A 203 -4.89 4.00 -4.96
C HIS A 203 -4.79 3.68 -3.46
N VAL A 204 -3.59 3.37 -2.98
CA VAL A 204 -3.37 2.91 -1.61
C VAL A 204 -3.08 4.09 -0.67
N ASN A 205 -3.86 4.21 0.41
CA ASN A 205 -3.53 5.06 1.54
C ASN A 205 -2.54 4.35 2.49
N THR A 206 -1.28 4.77 2.48
CA THR A 206 -0.25 4.26 3.41
C THR A 206 -0.29 4.94 4.77
N GLY A 207 -1.10 5.98 4.95
CA GLY A 207 -1.30 6.65 6.23
C GLY A 207 -2.14 5.82 7.21
N ALA A 208 -2.44 6.44 8.35
CA ALA A 208 -3.38 5.87 9.30
C ALA A 208 -4.77 5.78 8.67
N VAL A 209 -5.44 4.64 8.86
CA VAL A 209 -6.88 4.52 8.60
C VAL A 209 -7.55 4.84 9.93
N THR A 210 -8.03 6.08 10.06
CA THR A 210 -8.68 6.54 11.29
C THR A 210 -10.20 6.54 11.11
N GLU A 211 -10.85 5.85 12.04
CA GLU A 211 -12.30 5.88 12.36
C GLU A 211 -13.26 5.39 11.25
N HIS A 212 -14.45 4.97 11.69
CA HIS A 212 -15.58 4.55 10.85
C HIS A 212 -15.29 3.38 9.91
N VAL A 213 -14.57 2.37 10.42
CA VAL A 213 -14.36 1.10 9.73
C VAL A 213 -15.47 0.14 10.13
N PHE A 214 -16.14 -0.41 9.12
CA PHE A 214 -17.25 -1.34 9.29
C PHE A 214 -17.07 -2.56 8.40
N GLU A 215 -17.77 -3.64 8.71
CA GLU A 215 -17.88 -4.80 7.84
C GLU A 215 -19.21 -4.76 7.09
N THR A 216 -19.19 -5.06 5.80
CA THR A 216 -20.43 -5.30 5.05
C THR A 216 -20.90 -6.75 5.20
N TRP A 217 -22.08 -7.06 4.68
CA TRP A 217 -22.54 -8.42 4.50
C TRP A 217 -23.24 -8.58 3.14
N GLY A 218 -23.48 -9.84 2.75
CA GLY A 218 -24.04 -10.19 1.45
C GLY A 218 -22.97 -10.33 0.37
N THR A 219 -23.44 -10.63 -0.85
CA THR A 219 -22.61 -10.92 -2.02
C THR A 219 -23.18 -10.18 -3.22
N GLY A 220 -22.31 -9.56 -4.03
CA GLY A 220 -22.72 -8.80 -5.21
C GLY A 220 -23.44 -7.50 -4.89
N VAL A 221 -23.20 -6.91 -3.70
CA VAL A 221 -23.85 -5.68 -3.27
C VAL A 221 -23.23 -4.49 -4.02
N TRP A 222 -24.05 -3.80 -4.81
CA TRP A 222 -23.62 -2.66 -5.62
C TRP A 222 -23.64 -1.35 -4.82
N THR A 223 -22.54 -0.61 -4.89
CA THR A 223 -22.47 0.81 -4.55
C THR A 223 -23.04 1.67 -5.68
N LYS A 224 -23.45 2.89 -5.33
CA LYS A 224 -24.29 3.76 -6.15
C LYS A 224 -23.69 5.16 -6.28
N GLN A 225 -23.87 5.80 -7.42
CA GLN A 225 -23.39 7.18 -7.65
C GLN A 225 -24.10 8.21 -6.77
N ALA A 226 -25.34 7.92 -6.36
CA ALA A 226 -26.16 8.72 -5.46
C ALA A 226 -26.89 7.77 -4.48
N PRO A 227 -27.39 8.27 -3.33
CA PRO A 227 -28.05 7.43 -2.32
C PRO A 227 -29.49 7.08 -2.74
N SER A 228 -29.58 6.34 -3.85
CA SER A 228 -30.81 5.85 -4.45
C SER A 228 -30.55 4.55 -5.19
N VAL A 229 -31.50 3.61 -5.15
CA VAL A 229 -31.38 2.32 -5.84
C VAL A 229 -31.46 2.47 -7.36
N ALA A 230 -32.07 3.55 -7.85
CA ALA A 230 -32.13 3.89 -9.27
C ALA A 230 -30.84 4.53 -9.81
N ALA A 231 -29.95 5.01 -8.93
CA ALA A 231 -28.70 5.63 -9.34
C ALA A 231 -27.77 4.63 -10.04
N GLY A 232 -26.88 5.18 -10.88
CA GLY A 232 -25.85 4.42 -11.59
C GLY A 232 -25.03 3.56 -10.62
N ARG A 233 -24.74 2.33 -11.04
CA ARG A 233 -23.89 1.40 -10.30
C ARG A 233 -22.44 1.84 -10.48
N VAL A 234 -21.67 1.85 -9.38
CA VAL A 234 -20.23 2.16 -9.43
C VAL A 234 -19.42 0.88 -9.31
N TYR A 235 -19.64 0.13 -8.24
CA TYR A 235 -18.81 -1.02 -7.90
C TYR A 235 -19.60 -2.08 -7.13
N ALA A 236 -19.27 -3.36 -7.24
CA ALA A 236 -19.92 -4.43 -6.48
C ALA A 236 -18.93 -5.11 -5.54
N PHE A 237 -19.30 -5.27 -4.27
CA PHE A 237 -18.55 -6.13 -3.37
C PHE A 237 -18.86 -7.59 -3.64
N PRO A 238 -17.85 -8.45 -3.88
CA PRO A 238 -18.07 -9.88 -4.15
C PRO A 238 -18.51 -10.67 -2.92
N GLY A 239 -18.35 -10.08 -1.73
CA GLY A 239 -18.71 -10.67 -0.45
C GLY A 239 -18.55 -9.65 0.67
N PRO A 240 -18.63 -10.11 1.94
CA PRO A 240 -18.31 -9.29 3.10
C PRO A 240 -16.95 -8.60 2.93
N THR A 241 -16.95 -7.27 3.08
CA THR A 241 -15.80 -6.42 2.81
C THR A 241 -15.65 -5.40 3.93
N THR A 242 -14.44 -5.25 4.44
CA THR A 242 -14.10 -4.16 5.35
C THR A 242 -14.12 -2.82 4.60
N ILE A 243 -15.02 -1.92 4.99
CA ILE A 243 -15.21 -0.61 4.37
C ILE A 243 -14.87 0.51 5.34
N ARG A 244 -14.56 1.69 4.78
CA ARG A 244 -14.51 2.95 5.52
C ARG A 244 -15.74 3.76 5.13
N VAL A 245 -16.40 4.35 6.12
CA VAL A 245 -17.52 5.28 5.91
C VAL A 245 -17.07 6.69 6.28
N GLU A 246 -17.16 7.63 5.36
CA GLU A 246 -16.79 9.03 5.65
C GLU A 246 -17.92 9.77 6.35
N CYS A 247 -19.15 9.60 5.85
CA CYS A 247 -20.36 10.21 6.41
C CYS A 247 -21.58 9.38 6.01
N GLN A 248 -22.73 9.66 6.61
CA GLN A 248 -24.01 9.04 6.26
C GLN A 248 -25.15 10.06 6.20
N LYS A 249 -26.26 9.73 5.53
CA LYS A 249 -27.47 10.57 5.53
C LYS A 249 -28.75 9.78 5.30
N HIS A 250 -29.88 10.41 5.63
CA HIS A 250 -31.20 9.92 5.24
C HIS A 250 -31.47 10.23 3.75
N ALA A 251 -31.95 9.24 3.00
CA ALA A 251 -32.31 9.35 1.59
C ALA A 251 -33.43 8.35 1.21
N GLU A 252 -33.31 7.63 0.10
CA GLU A 252 -34.32 6.65 -0.31
C GLU A 252 -34.46 5.52 0.71
N VAL A 253 -35.69 5.20 1.13
CA VAL A 253 -35.97 4.01 1.95
C VAL A 253 -35.72 2.76 1.12
N VAL A 254 -34.87 1.86 1.61
CA VAL A 254 -34.59 0.57 0.97
C VAL A 254 -35.12 -0.56 1.84
N THR A 255 -35.90 -1.44 1.24
CA THR A 255 -36.32 -2.71 1.84
C THR A 255 -35.71 -3.87 1.04
N SER A 256 -34.84 -4.66 1.68
CA SER A 256 -34.29 -5.89 1.11
C SER A 256 -33.92 -6.86 2.22
N ASP A 257 -33.99 -8.16 1.94
CA ASP A 257 -33.48 -9.22 2.81
C ASP A 257 -34.02 -9.19 4.25
N GLY A 258 -35.25 -8.70 4.42
CA GLY A 258 -35.91 -8.54 5.73
C GLY A 258 -35.51 -7.28 6.50
N TYR A 259 -34.63 -6.45 5.96
CA TYR A 259 -34.20 -5.17 6.54
C TYR A 259 -34.89 -3.99 5.83
N THR A 260 -35.12 -2.91 6.58
CA THR A 260 -35.63 -1.65 6.01
C THR A 260 -35.05 -0.47 6.78
N ASN A 261 -34.40 0.46 6.06
CA ASN A 261 -34.04 1.77 6.58
C ASN A 261 -33.84 2.77 5.41
N ASP A 262 -33.65 4.04 5.74
CA ASP A 262 -33.40 5.13 4.80
C ASP A 262 -31.97 5.69 4.90
N ALA A 263 -31.09 4.98 5.60
CA ALA A 263 -29.74 5.45 5.87
C ALA A 263 -28.78 5.00 4.76
N TRP A 264 -27.98 5.95 4.29
CA TRP A 264 -26.99 5.73 3.24
C TRP A 264 -25.64 6.26 3.67
N ALA A 265 -24.62 5.40 3.58
CA ALA A 265 -23.24 5.69 3.88
C ALA A 265 -22.49 6.08 2.59
N TYR A 266 -21.63 7.09 2.70
CA TYR A 266 -20.67 7.46 1.65
C TYR A 266 -19.33 6.75 1.89
N LEU A 267 -18.88 6.01 0.88
CA LEU A 267 -17.64 5.25 0.86
C LEU A 267 -16.58 6.04 0.07
N PRO A 268 -15.60 6.69 0.74
CA PRO A 268 -14.63 7.55 0.08
C PRO A 268 -13.74 6.82 -0.92
N GLY A 269 -13.38 5.56 -0.62
CA GLY A 269 -12.54 4.75 -1.52
C GLY A 269 -13.20 4.46 -2.85
N ASP A 270 -14.52 4.28 -2.87
CA ASP A 270 -15.29 3.99 -4.09
C ASP A 270 -15.93 5.25 -4.68
N LYS A 271 -15.87 6.37 -3.95
CA LYS A 271 -16.58 7.63 -4.26
C LYS A 271 -18.06 7.38 -4.56
N ALA A 272 -18.67 6.53 -3.73
CA ALA A 272 -19.99 5.97 -3.98
C ALA A 272 -20.78 5.83 -2.67
N TRP A 273 -22.09 5.63 -2.82
CA TRP A 273 -23.05 5.45 -1.74
C TRP A 273 -23.43 3.97 -1.60
N MET A 274 -23.65 3.54 -0.37
CA MET A 274 -24.19 2.24 -0.04
C MET A 274 -25.33 2.42 0.96
N THR A 275 -26.42 1.66 0.78
CA THR A 275 -27.47 1.62 1.79
C THR A 275 -26.95 0.87 3.03
N ASN A 276 -27.24 1.41 4.21
CA ASN A 276 -26.76 0.86 5.47
C ASN A 276 -27.38 -0.51 5.80
N ILE A 277 -28.43 -0.96 5.09
CA ILE A 277 -28.97 -2.31 5.28
C ILE A 277 -27.89 -3.39 5.06
N TYR A 278 -26.86 -3.13 4.23
CA TYR A 278 -25.76 -4.05 3.94
C TYR A 278 -24.50 -3.80 4.78
N ILE A 279 -24.56 -2.94 5.79
CA ILE A 279 -23.45 -2.65 6.69
C ILE A 279 -23.78 -3.24 8.07
N GLN A 280 -22.85 -4.01 8.64
CA GLN A 280 -23.02 -4.61 9.96
C GLN A 280 -23.04 -3.52 11.02
N GLY A 281 -24.13 -3.46 11.80
CA GLY A 281 -24.32 -2.46 12.85
C GLY A 281 -25.77 -2.00 12.96
N PRO A 282 -26.02 -0.91 13.72
CA PRO A 282 -27.30 -0.22 13.72
C PRO A 282 -27.62 0.38 12.35
N SER A 283 -28.90 0.66 12.09
CA SER A 283 -29.33 1.29 10.82
C SER A 283 -28.65 2.64 10.56
N TRP A 284 -28.48 3.44 11.62
CA TRP A 284 -27.65 4.64 11.62
C TRP A 284 -26.35 4.34 12.35
N LEU A 285 -25.22 4.44 11.65
CA LEU A 285 -23.92 3.99 12.13
C LEU A 285 -23.39 4.90 13.24
N ASP A 286 -22.98 4.33 14.37
CA ASP A 286 -22.44 5.09 15.49
C ASP A 286 -21.10 5.75 15.14
N GLY A 287 -20.89 6.98 15.62
CA GLY A 287 -19.68 7.77 15.37
C GLY A 287 -19.62 8.44 14.00
N VAL A 288 -20.28 7.88 12.99
CA VAL A 288 -20.24 8.40 11.61
C VAL A 288 -21.01 9.73 11.50
N PRO A 289 -20.36 10.81 11.04
CA PRO A 289 -21.01 12.12 10.92
C PRO A 289 -22.08 12.14 9.83
N THR A 290 -23.01 13.10 9.92
CA THR A 290 -23.98 13.34 8.86
C THR A 290 -23.29 14.02 7.67
N CYS A 291 -23.57 13.56 6.45
CA CYS A 291 -23.06 14.21 5.25
C CYS A 291 -23.63 15.62 5.09
N PRO A 292 -22.86 16.58 4.52
CA PRO A 292 -23.34 17.92 4.23
C PRO A 292 -24.49 17.94 3.20
#